data_AF-A0A1M5VEU8-F1
#
_entry.id   AF-A0A1M5VEU8-F1
#
_cell.length_a   1.000
_cell.length_b   1.000
_cell.length_c   1.000
_cell.angle_alpha   90.00
_cell.angle_beta   90.00
_cell.angle_gamma   90.00
#
_symmetry.space_group_name_H-M   'P 1'
#
loop_
_entity.id
_entity.type
_entity.pdbx_description
1 polymer ?
#
loop_
_entity_poly.entity_id
_entity_poly.type
_entity_poly.pdbx_seq_one_letter_code
_entity_poly.pdbx_strand_id
1 'polypeptide(L)' 'MSYYNKLIYQIKRKINNFVDNICSDLNKTQYKFVFQMIYGLMEAQSVKLSDIARCLKEDIT' A
#
# COMPACT_ATOMS: atom_id res chain seq x y z
N MET A 1 8.12 6.76 20.98
CA MET A 1 7.82 6.37 19.58
C MET A 1 9.07 5.69 19.02
N SER A 2 9.02 4.38 18.72
CA SER A 2 10.19 3.63 18.21
C SER A 2 10.65 4.14 16.85
N TYR A 3 11.95 4.04 16.54
CA TYR A 3 12.53 4.31 15.21
C TYR A 3 11.77 3.56 14.10
N TYR A 4 11.35 2.33 14.40
CA TYR A 4 10.56 1.49 13.49
C TYR A 4 9.23 2.12 13.10
N ASN A 5 8.50 2.71 14.05
CA ASN A 5 7.23 3.40 13.77
C ASN A 5 7.46 4.65 12.91
N LYS A 6 8.58 5.35 13.10
CA LYS A 6 8.95 6.51 12.29
C LYS A 6 9.27 6.10 10.85
N LEU A 7 9.96 4.97 10.66
CA LEU A 7 10.25 4.41 9.34
C LEU A 7 8.95 4.00 8.61
N ILE A 8 8.05 3.27 9.26
CA ILE A 8 6.75 2.89 8.68
C ILE A 8 5.97 4.13 8.25
N TYR A 9 5.91 5.16 9.10
CA TYR A 9 5.23 6.40 8.77
C TYR A 9 5.84 7.08 7.54
N GLN A 10 7.17 7.13 7.45
CA GLN A 10 7.86 7.72 6.28
C GLN A 10 7.59 6.94 5.00
N ILE A 11 7.56 5.60 5.06
CA ILE A 11 7.24 4.75 3.91
C ILE A 11 5.81 5.02 3.44
N LYS A 12 4.83 4.97 4.36
CA LYS A 12 3.43 5.26 4.04
C LYS A 12 3.25 6.65 3.42
N ARG A 13 3.94 7.65 3.94
CA ARG A 13 3.91 9.01 3.39
C ARG A 13 4.49 9.10 1.98
N LYS A 14 5.61 8.40 1.71
CA LYS A 14 6.18 8.33 0.36
C LYS A 14 5.24 7.66 -0.64
N ILE A 15 4.60 6.56 -0.24
CA ILE A 15 3.58 5.88 -1.05
C ILE A 15 2.41 6.82 -1.32
N ASN A 16 1.91 7.52 -0.30
CA ASN A 16 0.81 8.46 -0.45
C ASN A 16 1.13 9.54 -1.49
N ASN A 17 2.27 10.20 -1.35
CA ASN A 17 2.70 11.22 -2.31
C ASN A 17 2.84 10.67 -3.74
N PHE A 18 3.32 9.44 -3.88
CA PHE A 18 3.42 8.80 -5.19
C PHE A 18 2.04 8.54 -5.80
N VAL A 19 1.12 7.97 -5.00
CA VAL A 19 -0.28 7.73 -5.41
C VAL A 19 -0.98 9.04 -5.76
N ASP A 20 -0.80 10.09 -4.95
CA ASP A 20 -1.36 11.43 -5.21
C ASP A 20 -0.96 11.97 -6.59
N ASN A 21 0.28 11.70 -7.03
CA ASN A 21 0.77 12.14 -8.34
C ASN A 21 0.18 11.34 -9.52
N ILE A 22 -0.14 10.06 -9.32
CA ILE A 22 -0.66 9.18 -10.41
C ILE A 22 -2.18 9.04 -10.39
N CYS A 23 -2.83 9.42 -9.30
CA CYS A 23 -4.27 9.25 -9.07
C CYS A 23 -5.01 10.59 -8.93
N SER A 24 -4.50 11.68 -9.51
CA SER A 24 -5.04 13.04 -9.36
C SER A 24 -6.54 13.16 -9.65
N ASP A 25 -7.05 12.40 -10.62
CA ASP A 25 -8.44 12.46 -11.08
C ASP A 25 -9.28 11.25 -10.65
N LEU A 26 -8.73 10.38 -9.80
CA LEU A 26 -9.44 9.19 -9.32
C LEU A 26 -10.32 9.51 -8.12
N ASN A 27 -11.46 8.82 -8.04
CA ASN A 27 -12.32 8.93 -6.88
C ASN A 27 -11.65 8.28 -5.65
N LYS A 28 -12.17 8.59 -4.45
CA LYS A 28 -11.63 8.09 -3.18
C LYS A 28 -11.48 6.57 -3.12
N THR A 29 -12.40 5.83 -3.73
CA THR A 29 -12.39 4.36 -3.73
C THR A 29 -11.27 3.82 -4.62
N GLN A 30 -11.13 4.35 -5.83
CA GLN A 30 -10.07 4.01 -6.77
C GLN A 30 -8.69 4.38 -6.20
N TYR A 31 -8.58 5.57 -5.62
CA TYR A 31 -7.37 6.01 -4.91
C TYR A 31 -6.97 5.01 -3.82
N LYS A 32 -7.92 4.65 -2.95
CA LYS A 32 -7.66 3.71 -1.84
C LYS A 32 -7.21 2.36 -2.36
N PHE A 33 -7.82 1.86 -3.43
CA PHE A 33 -7.42 0.63 -4.08
C PHE A 33 -5.97 0.68 -4.58
N VAL A 34 -5.60 1.73 -5.32
CA VAL A 34 -4.23 1.88 -5.85
C VAL A 34 -3.20 1.99 -4.70
N PHE A 35 -3.52 2.76 -3.66
CA PHE A 35 -2.67 2.86 -2.47
C PHE A 35 -2.46 1.50 -1.81
N GLN A 36 -3.53 0.73 -1.59
CA GLN A 36 -3.46 -0.60 -0.97
C GLN A 36 -2.68 -1.59 -1.83
N MET A 37 -2.85 -1.54 -3.16
CA MET A 37 -2.11 -2.40 -4.09
C MET A 37 -0.61 -2.09 -4.08
N ILE A 38 -0.21 -0.82 -4.13
CA ILE A 38 1.21 -0.43 -4.10
C ILE A 38 1.83 -0.80 -2.75
N TYR A 39 1.12 -0.53 -1.66
CA TYR A 39 1.57 -0.93 -0.32
C TYR A 39 1.71 -2.46 -0.20
N GLY A 40 0.72 -3.22 -0.67
CA GLY A 40 0.73 -4.67 -0.66
C GLY A 40 1.83 -5.29 -1.53
N LEU A 41 2.10 -4.73 -2.72
CA LEU A 41 3.22 -5.13 -3.59
C LEU A 41 4.58 -4.93 -2.89
N MET A 42 4.75 -3.79 -2.20
CA MET A 42 5.97 -3.49 -1.48
C MET A 42 6.16 -4.39 -0.25
N GLU A 43 5.09 -4.70 0.46
CA GLU A 43 5.13 -5.56 1.65
C GLU A 43 5.35 -7.04 1.28
N ALA A 44 4.65 -7.54 0.27
CA ALA A 44 4.74 -8.94 -0.16
C ALA A 44 6.00 -9.23 -0.99
N GLN A 45 6.64 -8.21 -1.57
CA GLN A 45 7.75 -8.35 -2.51
C GLN A 45 7.46 -9.36 -3.64
N SER A 46 6.17 -9.50 -3.96
CA SER A 46 5.63 -10.50 -4.88
C SER A 46 4.48 -9.87 -5.64
N VAL A 47 4.36 -10.22 -6.92
CA VAL A 47 3.23 -9.82 -7.76
C VAL A 47 2.04 -10.79 -7.64
N LYS A 48 2.22 -11.90 -6.91
CA LYS A 48 1.14 -12.86 -6.71
C LYS A 48 0.11 -12.27 -5.75
N LEU A 49 -1.14 -12.17 -6.22
CA LEU A 49 -2.27 -11.67 -5.43
C LEU A 49 -2.45 -12.45 -4.11
N SER A 50 -2.21 -13.77 -4.12
CA SER A 50 -2.27 -14.58 -2.90
C SER A 50 -1.19 -14.21 -1.87
N ASP A 51 0.00 -13.82 -2.30
CA ASP A 51 1.06 -13.37 -1.38
C ASP A 51 0.73 -11.98 -0.83
N ILE A 52 0.22 -11.08 -1.69
CA ILE A 52 -0.23 -9.75 -1.30
C ILE A 52 -1.36 -9.84 -0.27
N ALA A 53 -2.37 -10.66 -0.53
CA ALA A 53 -3.50 -10.88 0.38
C ALA A 53 -3.04 -11.42 1.74
N ARG A 54 -2.04 -12.34 1.78
CA ARG A 54 -1.47 -12.86 3.04
C ARG A 54 -0.79 -11.74 3.84
N CYS A 55 0.00 -10.90 3.17
CA CYS A 55 0.67 -9.76 3.81
C CYS A 55 -0.34 -8.74 4.34
N LEU A 56 -1.41 -8.47 3.59
CA LEU A 56 -2.49 -7.58 3.98
C LEU A 56 -3.45 -8.20 5.01
N LYS A 57 -3.27 -9.47 5.38
CA LYS A 57 -4.14 -10.25 6.28
C LYS A 57 -5.59 -10.28 5.81
N GLU A 58 -5.77 -10.37 4.50
CA GLU A 58 -7.07 -10.57 3.86
C GLU A 58 -7.41 -12.07 3.89
N ASP A 59 -8.71 -12.40 3.93
CA ASP A 59 -9.14 -13.78 3.83
C ASP A 59 -8.87 -14.31 2.42
N ILE A 60 -8.20 -15.46 2.34
CA ILE A 60 -7.86 -16.13 1.09
C ILE A 60 -8.59 -17.47 1.08
N THR A 61 -9.52 -17.61 0.14
CA THR A 61 -10.24 -18.87 -0.12
C THR A 61 -9.39 -19.83 -0.94
#